data_AF-A0A2A5T6I2-F1
#
_entry.id   AF-A0A2A5T6I2-F1
#
_cell.length_a   1.000
_cell.length_b   1.000
_cell.length_c   1.000
_cell.angle_alpha   90.00
_cell.angle_beta   90.00
_cell.angle_gamma   90.00
#
_symmetry.space_group_name_H-M   'P 1'
#
loop_
_entity.id
_entity.type
_entity.pdbx_description
1 polymer ?
#
loop_
_entity_poly.entity_id
_entity_poly.type
_entity_poly.pdbx_seq_one_letter_code
_entity_poly.pdbx_strand_id
1 'polypeptide(L)' 'MHALGKLDTGPIPHPETIQMLQQQGYEVLNYRQDVAKYEGCNQTVDKRGIHIFVGFKKAHAKIIQFLGL' A
#
# COMPACT_ATOMS: atom_id res chain seq x y z
N MET A 1 21.62 8.22 -4.64
CA MET A 1 20.40 7.51 -4.18
C MET A 1 20.65 6.00 -4.01
N HIS A 2 21.61 5.56 -3.17
CA HIS A 2 22.00 4.13 -3.10
C HIS A 2 21.88 3.49 -1.70
N ALA A 3 21.47 4.23 -0.66
CA ALA A 3 21.50 3.71 0.72
C ALA A 3 20.26 2.88 1.11
N LEU A 4 19.09 3.18 0.55
CA LEU A 4 17.81 2.62 1.04
C LEU A 4 17.56 1.17 0.60
N GLY A 5 18.05 0.74 -0.56
CA GLY A 5 17.83 -0.63 -1.05
C GLY A 5 18.42 -1.73 -0.15
N LYS A 6 19.42 -1.38 0.68
CA LYS A 6 20.01 -2.32 1.64
C LYS A 6 19.13 -2.60 2.85
N LEU A 7 18.07 -1.82 3.04
CA LEU A 7 17.08 -2.00 4.10
C LEU A 7 15.88 -2.84 3.63
N ASP A 8 15.89 -3.31 2.38
CA ASP A 8 14.83 -4.19 1.89
C ASP A 8 14.86 -5.52 2.65
N THR A 9 13.74 -5.84 3.28
CA THR A 9 13.53 -7.05 4.08
C THR A 9 13.18 -8.29 3.24
N GLY A 10 13.11 -8.16 1.90
CA GLY A 10 12.69 -9.25 1.02
C GLY A 10 11.17 -9.48 1.03
N PRO A 11 10.68 -10.61 0.52
CA PRO A 11 9.25 -10.87 0.38
C PRO A 11 8.49 -10.87 1.73
N ILE A 12 7.22 -10.51 1.70
CA ILE A 12 6.35 -10.54 2.89
C ILE A 12 5.98 -12.00 3.20
N PRO A 13 6.25 -12.52 4.41
CA PRO A 13 6.01 -13.93 4.74
C PRO A 13 4.54 -14.34 4.76
N HIS A 14 3.65 -13.41 5.14
CA HIS A 14 2.21 -13.65 5.32
C HIS A 14 1.40 -12.57 4.59
N PRO A 15 1.39 -12.56 3.25
CA PRO A 15 0.78 -11.49 2.47
C PRO A 15 -0.73 -11.32 2.73
N GLU A 16 -1.43 -12.39 3.08
CA GLU A 16 -2.85 -12.41 3.45
C GLU A 16 -3.16 -11.56 4.69
N THR A 17 -2.16 -11.31 5.53
CA THR A 17 -2.29 -10.51 6.76
C THR A 17 -2.07 -9.02 6.55
N ILE A 18 -1.83 -8.59 5.30
CA ILE A 18 -1.59 -7.18 4.98
C ILE A 18 -2.62 -6.66 3.96
N GLN A 19 -3.19 -5.50 4.28
CA GLN A 19 -3.95 -4.69 3.34
C GLN A 19 -3.18 -3.41 2.99
N MET A 20 -2.78 -3.28 1.73
CA MET A 20 -2.09 -2.10 1.22
C MET A 20 -3.09 -1.14 0.56
N LEU A 21 -3.09 0.11 1.00
CA LEU A 21 -3.85 1.20 0.39
C LEU A 21 -2.87 2.22 -0.20
N GLN A 22 -2.91 2.42 -1.51
CA GLN A 22 -2.00 3.33 -2.22
C GLN A 22 -2.76 4.24 -3.19
N GLN A 23 -2.22 5.43 -3.45
CA GLN A 23 -2.73 6.31 -4.51
C GLN A 23 -1.59 6.74 -5.45
N GLN A 24 -1.87 6.79 -6.75
CA GLN A 24 -0.83 7.03 -7.78
C GLN A 24 -0.31 8.47 -7.80
N GLY A 25 -1.11 9.45 -7.38
CA GLY A 25 -0.75 10.87 -7.41
C GLY A 25 0.25 11.30 -6.33
N TYR A 26 0.94 10.34 -5.70
CA TYR A 26 1.95 10.62 -4.69
C TYR A 26 3.28 10.95 -5.39
N GLU A 27 3.64 12.24 -5.45
CA GLU A 27 4.81 12.72 -6.22
C GLU A 27 6.17 12.22 -5.68
N VAL A 28 6.21 11.77 -4.42
CA VAL A 28 7.46 11.42 -3.72
C VAL A 28 7.76 9.91 -3.73
N LEU A 29 6.73 9.06 -3.86
CA LEU A 29 6.84 7.60 -3.75
C LEU A 29 6.38 6.97 -5.06
N ASN A 30 7.22 6.11 -5.64
CA ASN A 30 6.86 5.39 -6.84
C ASN A 30 5.90 4.25 -6.49
N TYR A 31 4.59 4.46 -6.71
CA TYR A 31 3.56 3.46 -6.41
C TYR A 31 3.84 2.07 -7.03
N ARG A 32 4.61 2.00 -8.13
CA ARG A 32 4.96 0.72 -8.77
C ARG A 32 5.89 -0.12 -7.89
N GLN A 33 6.75 0.53 -7.11
CA GLN A 33 7.61 -0.15 -6.14
C GLN A 33 6.77 -0.76 -5.02
N ASP A 34 5.77 -0.04 -4.53
CA ASP A 34 4.86 -0.54 -3.49
C ASP A 34 4.02 -1.71 -4.03
N VAL A 35 3.43 -1.57 -5.21
CA VAL A 35 2.64 -2.64 -5.84
C VAL A 35 3.46 -3.94 -6.00
N ALA A 36 4.73 -3.81 -6.37
CA ALA A 36 5.64 -4.96 -6.49
C ALA A 36 6.03 -5.53 -5.13
N LYS A 37 6.36 -4.69 -4.14
CA LYS A 37 6.76 -5.13 -2.79
C LYS A 37 5.64 -5.88 -2.06
N TYR A 38 4.39 -5.45 -2.26
CA TYR A 38 3.20 -6.02 -1.64
C TYR A 38 2.50 -7.05 -2.54
N GLU A 39 3.19 -7.63 -3.53
CA GLU A 39 2.63 -8.71 -4.35
C GLU A 39 2.06 -9.83 -3.46
N GLY A 40 0.88 -10.33 -3.82
CA GLY A 40 0.12 -11.32 -3.03
C GLY A 40 -0.69 -10.74 -1.87
N CYS A 41 -0.44 -9.52 -1.42
CA CYS A 41 -1.24 -8.85 -0.39
C CYS A 41 -2.56 -8.32 -0.96
N ASN A 42 -3.53 -7.98 -0.09
CA ASN A 42 -4.76 -7.30 -0.53
C ASN A 42 -4.45 -5.84 -0.87
N GLN A 43 -4.41 -5.50 -2.16
CA GLN A 43 -4.03 -4.17 -2.64
C GLN A 43 -5.23 -3.34 -3.10
N THR A 44 -5.25 -2.06 -2.77
CA THR A 44 -6.17 -1.06 -3.34
C THR A 44 -5.36 0.13 -3.84
N VAL A 45 -5.36 0.35 -5.16
CA VAL A 45 -4.62 1.45 -5.80
C VAL A 45 -5.60 2.41 -6.45
N ASP A 46 -5.73 3.64 -5.92
CA ASP A 46 -6.55 4.70 -6.53
C ASP A 46 -5.70 5.56 -7.48
N LYS A 47 -6.26 5.92 -8.63
CA LYS A 47 -5.64 6.84 -9.60
C LYS A 47 -5.63 8.29 -9.10
N ARG A 48 -6.51 8.64 -8.17
CA ARG A 48 -6.65 10.00 -7.62
C ARG A 48 -6.03 10.05 -6.23
N GLY A 49 -4.93 10.76 -6.08
CA GLY A 49 -4.30 10.93 -4.77
C GLY A 49 -3.53 12.23 -4.66
N ILE A 50 -3.53 12.78 -3.47
CA ILE A 50 -2.55 13.75 -2.97
C ILE A 50 -2.01 13.21 -1.65
N HIS A 51 -1.03 13.88 -1.04
CA HIS A 51 -0.24 13.40 0.09
C HIS A 51 -1.03 12.84 1.31
N ILE A 52 -2.30 13.20 1.49
CA ILE A 52 -3.11 12.88 2.69
C ILE A 52 -4.04 11.66 2.56
N PHE A 53 -3.88 10.81 1.54
CA PHE A 53 -4.82 9.74 1.16
C PHE A 53 -6.28 10.24 1.05
N VAL A 54 -6.65 10.72 -0.14
CA VAL A 54 -7.99 11.29 -0.33
C VAL A 54 -9.05 10.19 -0.34
N GLY A 55 -10.10 10.38 0.45
CA GLY A 55 -11.21 9.43 0.48
C GLY A 55 -11.00 8.24 1.40
N PHE A 56 -10.11 8.35 2.41
CA PHE A 56 -9.88 7.31 3.43
C PHE A 56 -11.17 6.76 4.05
N LYS A 57 -12.20 7.61 4.24
CA LYS A 57 -13.53 7.18 4.72
C LYS A 57 -14.15 6.05 3.90
N LYS A 58 -13.89 6.01 2.58
CA LYS A 58 -14.38 4.93 1.69
C LYS A 58 -13.68 3.60 1.95
N ALA A 59 -12.47 3.64 2.52
CA ALA A 59 -11.72 2.44 2.88
C ALA A 59 -12.14 1.88 4.25
N HIS A 60 -12.83 2.65 5.12
CA HIS A 60 -13.16 2.21 6.48
C HIS A 60 -13.90 0.87 6.52
N ALA A 61 -14.95 0.69 5.71
CA ALA A 61 -15.70 -0.56 5.69
C ALA A 61 -14.82 -1.75 5.27
N LYS A 62 -13.92 -1.53 4.29
CA LYS A 62 -12.98 -2.56 3.82
C LYS A 62 -11.93 -2.89 4.88
N ILE A 63 -11.45 -1.88 5.62
CA ILE A 63 -10.50 -2.04 6.72
C ILE A 63 -11.14 -2.84 7.87
N ILE A 64 -12.35 -2.48 8.29
CA ILE A 64 -13.08 -3.18 9.35
C ILE A 64 -13.30 -4.65 8.96
N GLN A 65 -13.77 -4.88 7.74
CA GLN A 65 -13.96 -6.24 7.20
C GLN A 65 -12.64 -7.03 7.19
N PHE A 66 -11.54 -6.41 6.78
CA PHE A 66 -10.23 -7.05 6.75
C PHE A 66 -9.71 -7.39 8.16
N LEU A 67 -9.92 -6.50 9.13
CA LEU A 67 -9.54 -6.71 10.52
C LEU A 67 -10.48 -7.68 11.27
N GLY A 68 -11.61 -8.05 10.67
CA GLY A 68 -12.61 -8.93 11.29
C GLY A 68 -13.32 -8.30 12.49
N LEU A 69 -13.50 -6.98 12.47
CA LEU A 69 -14.10 -6.19 13.56
C LEU A 69 -15.57 -5.84 13.31
#